data_AF-A0A5Q4EG42-F1
#
_entry.id   AF-A0A5Q4EG42-F1
#
_cell.length_a   1.000
_cell.length_b   1.000
_cell.length_c   1.000
_cell.angle_alpha   90.00
_cell.angle_beta   90.00
_cell.angle_gamma   90.00
#
_symmetry.space_group_name_H-M   'P 1'
#
loop_
_entity.id
_entity.type
_entity.pdbx_description
1 polymer ?
#
loop_
_entity_poly.entity_id
_entity_poly.type
_entity_poly.pdbx_seq_one_letter_code
_entity_poly.pdbx_strand_id
1 'polypeptide(L)' 'MIKTPVIGLSANAFEGDREKYMAQGMDEYLAKPVKRDDFQQMLQHFFGSDREDGKD' A
#
# COMPACT_ATOMS: atom_id res chain seq x y z
N MET A 1 19.29 6.95 -6.32
CA MET A 1 18.13 7.84 -6.08
C MET A 1 17.11 7.04 -5.30
N ILE A 2 16.49 7.59 -4.26
CA ILE A 2 15.43 6.88 -3.50
C ILE A 2 14.14 6.99 -4.32
N LYS A 3 13.50 5.85 -4.63
CA LYS A 3 12.21 5.84 -5.32
C LYS A 3 11.11 6.20 -4.31
N THR A 4 10.31 7.22 -4.60
CA THR A 4 9.14 7.57 -3.79
C THR A 4 7.98 6.61 -4.12
N PRO A 5 7.43 5.86 -3.15
CA PRO A 5 6.27 5.01 -3.39
C PRO A 5 5.03 5.81 -3.82
N VAL A 6 4.31 5.32 -4.83
CA VAL A 6 3.06 5.90 -5.33
C VAL A 6 1.91 4.92 -5.13
N ILE A 7 0.94 5.32 -4.31
CA ILE A 7 -0.20 4.48 -3.92
C ILE A 7 -1.49 5.03 -4.55
N GLY A 8 -2.19 4.20 -5.31
CA GLY A 8 -3.50 4.53 -5.88
C GLY A 8 -4.61 4.53 -4.83
N LEU A 9 -5.47 5.55 -4.82
CA LEU A 9 -6.64 5.63 -3.94
C LEU A 9 -7.92 5.70 -4.78
N SER A 10 -8.74 4.64 -4.78
CA SER A 10 -10.03 4.67 -5.50
C SER A 10 -11.21 4.89 -4.56
N ALA A 11 -12.16 5.73 -5.00
CA ALA A 11 -13.47 5.85 -4.37
C ALA A 11 -14.41 4.68 -4.70
N ASN A 12 -14.18 4.02 -5.84
CA ASN A 12 -14.96 2.88 -6.31
C ASN A 12 -13.99 1.73 -6.57
N ALA A 13 -13.92 0.76 -5.66
CA ALA A 13 -13.06 -0.41 -5.82
C ALA A 13 -13.80 -1.47 -6.63
N PHE A 14 -13.65 -1.45 -7.95
CA PHE A 14 -14.18 -2.50 -8.79
C PHE A 14 -13.17 -3.65 -8.92
N GLU A 15 -13.69 -4.84 -9.20
CA GLU A 15 -12.85 -5.99 -9.59
C GLU A 15 -12.00 -5.59 -10.80
N GLY A 16 -10.68 -5.79 -10.71
CA GLY A 16 -9.74 -5.39 -11.77
C GLY A 16 -9.08 -4.01 -11.59
N ASP A 17 -9.57 -3.14 -10.71
CA ASP A 17 -9.00 -1.79 -10.54
C ASP A 17 -7.57 -1.85 -9.98
N ARG A 18 -7.30 -2.81 -9.10
CA ARG A 18 -5.95 -3.03 -8.55
C ARG A 18 -4.98 -3.36 -9.68
N GLU A 19 -5.29 -4.38 -10.48
CA GLU A 19 -4.48 -4.83 -11.60
C GLU A 19 -4.23 -3.69 -12.60
N LYS A 20 -5.27 -2.91 -12.90
CA LYS A 20 -5.18 -1.75 -13.79
C LYS A 20 -4.22 -0.68 -13.26
N TYR A 21 -4.27 -0.35 -11.97
CA TYR A 21 -3.38 0.65 -11.39
C TYR A 21 -1.93 0.17 -11.27
N MET A 22 -1.71 -1.12 -10.93
CA MET A 22 -0.37 -1.69 -10.96
C MET A 22 0.23 -1.67 -12.37
N ALA A 23 -0.58 -1.99 -13.39
CA ALA A 23 -0.14 -1.93 -14.79
C ALA A 23 0.24 -0.52 -15.26
N GLN A 24 -0.24 0.53 -14.58
CA GLN A 24 0.12 1.93 -14.84
C GLN A 24 1.39 2.37 -14.10
N GLY A 25 2.02 1.49 -13.33
CA GLY A 25 3.26 1.75 -12.62
C GLY A 25 3.09 2.30 -11.21
N MET A 26 1.90 2.18 -10.61
CA MET A 26 1.72 2.41 -9.17
C MET A 26 2.35 1.26 -8.38
N ASP A 27 2.78 1.56 -7.16
CA ASP A 27 3.45 0.59 -6.29
C ASP A 27 2.44 -0.18 -5.42
N GLU A 28 1.34 0.44 -5.01
CA GLU A 28 0.23 -0.24 -4.34
C GLU A 28 -1.12 0.50 -4.54
N TYR A 29 -2.20 -0.06 -4.00
CA TYR A 29 -3.56 0.43 -4.11
C TYR A 29 -4.32 0.30 -2.78
N LEU A 30 -5.16 1.29 -2.45
CA LEU A 30 -6.13 1.21 -1.36
C LEU A 30 -7.51 1.71 -1.81
N ALA A 31 -8.56 1.06 -1.33
CA ALA A 31 -9.94 1.49 -1.52
C ALA A 31 -10.36 2.51 -0.47
N LYS A 32 -11.26 3.43 -0.82
CA LYS A 32 -11.97 4.29 0.13
C LYS A 32 -13.28 3.62 0.58
N PRO A 33 -13.73 3.85 1.84
CA PRO A 33 -12.98 4.52 2.90
C PRO A 33 -11.76 3.70 3.32
N VAL A 34 -10.63 4.38 3.54
CA VAL A 34 -9.38 3.71 3.87
C VAL A 34 -9.50 3.12 5.27
N LYS A 35 -9.32 1.80 5.38
CA LYS A 35 -9.25 1.13 6.68
C LYS A 35 -7.88 1.38 7.29
N ARG A 36 -7.86 1.62 8.60
CA ARG A 36 -6.64 1.90 9.36
C ARG A 36 -5.62 0.76 9.22
N ASP A 37 -6.08 -0.48 9.34
CA ASP A 37 -5.21 -1.66 9.34
C ASP A 37 -4.55 -1.84 7.97
N ASP A 38 -5.29 -1.65 6.88
CA ASP A 38 -4.76 -1.72 5.50
C ASP A 38 -3.70 -0.64 5.27
N PHE A 39 -3.94 0.58 5.78
CA PHE A 39 -2.98 1.68 5.69
C PHE A 39 -1.72 1.41 6.52
N GLN A 40 -1.86 0.85 7.73
CA GLN A 40 -0.72 0.48 8.57
C GLN A 40 0.14 -0.61 7.93
N GLN A 41 -0.49 -1.64 7.35
CA GLN A 41 0.21 -2.69 6.60
C GLN A 41 0.96 -2.11 5.39
N MET A 42 0.35 -1.19 4.65
CA MET A 42 1.00 -0.50 3.53
C MET A 42 2.22 0.30 4.01
N LEU A 43 2.10 1.06 5.11
CA LEU A 43 3.25 1.79 5.68
C LEU A 43 4.37 0.84 6.13
N GLN A 44 4.03 -0.29 6.76
CA GLN A 44 5.01 -1.31 7.14
C GLN A 44 5.68 -1.94 5.93
N HIS A 45 4.95 -2.16 4.83
CA HIS A 45 5.50 -2.69 3.59
C HIS A 45 6.58 -1.78 2.98
N PHE A 46 6.36 -0.46 2.96
CA PHE A 46 7.28 0.50 2.32
C PHE A 46 8.34 1.10 3.26
N PHE A 47 8.05 1.17 4.56
CA PHE A 47 8.89 1.87 5.54
C PHE A 47 9.18 1.06 6.80
N GLY A 48 8.67 -0.17 6.89
CA GLY A 48 9.07 -1.11 7.93
C GLY A 48 10.57 -1.34 7.86
N SER A 49 11.24 -1.26 9.00
CA SER A 49 12.57 -1.86 9.14
C SER A 49 12.34 -3.27 9.65
N ASP A 50 13.12 -4.24 9.18
CA ASP A 50 13.21 -5.57 9.80
C ASP A 50 13.77 -5.40 11.22
N ARG A 51 12.93 -4.94 12.15
CA ARG A 51 13.17 -5.11 13.56
C ARG A 51 12.41 -6.36 13.92
N GLU A 52 13.17 -7.44 14.06
CA GLU A 52 12.77 -8.47 15.01
C GLU A 52 12.67 -7.76 16.36
N ASP A 53 11.45 -7.34 16.71
CA ASP A 53 11.15 -6.92 18.06
C ASP A 53 11.41 -8.14 18.93
N GLY A 54 12.56 -8.11 19.62
CA GLY A 54 12.92 -9.12 20.59
C GLY A 54 11.74 -9.34 21.53
N LYS A 55 11.22 -10.57 21.52
CA LYS A 55 10.32 -11.06 22.57
C LYS A 55 11.13 -11.12 23.86
N ASP A 56 11.06 -10.05 24.65
CA ASP A 56 11.32 -10.07 26.09
C ASP A 56 9.97 -10.05 26.84
#